data_AF-A0A929HZ49-F1
#
_entry.id   AF-A0A929HZ49-F1
#
_cell.length_a   1.000
_cell.length_b   1.000
_cell.length_c   1.000
_cell.angle_alpha   90.00
_cell.angle_beta   90.00
_cell.angle_gamma   90.00
#
_symmetry.space_group_name_H-M   'P 1'
#
loop_
_entity.id
_entity.type
_entity.pdbx_description
1 polymer ?
#
loop_
_entity_poly.entity_id
_entity_poly.type
_entity_poly.pdbx_seq_one_letter_code
_entity_poly.pdbx_strand_id
1 'polypeptide(L)' 'MGTFLKSFRESIQDLAPIILVIGFFQLIILRQPIPDIEKLLVGTLLVVIGLNFFMRGLEMALFP' A
#
# COMPACT_ATOMS: atom_id res chain seq x y z
N MET A 1 13.50 -5.42 -20.18
CA MET A 1 13.85 -4.53 -19.04
C MET A 1 12.72 -3.55 -18.65
N GLY A 2 11.46 -3.72 -19.10
CA GLY A 2 10.38 -2.74 -18.89
C GLY A 2 9.23 -3.18 -17.97
N THR A 3 9.23 -4.43 -17.49
CA THR A 3 8.14 -5.01 -16.67
C THR A 3 8.21 -4.62 -15.19
N PHE A 4 9.41 -4.54 -14.61
CA PHE A 4 9.60 -4.20 -13.19
C PHE A 4 9.19 -2.76 -12.85
N LEU A 5 9.48 -1.79 -13.73
CA LEU A 5 9.05 -0.41 -13.55
C LEU A 5 7.53 -0.25 -13.62
N LYS A 6 6.86 -1.11 -14.40
CA LYS A 6 5.40 -1.06 -14.55
C LYS A 6 4.71 -1.55 -13.28
N SER A 7 5.14 -2.69 -12.73
CA SER A 7 4.57 -3.22 -11.49
C SER A 7 4.81 -2.30 -10.29
N PHE A 8 5.98 -1.66 -10.20
CA PHE A 8 6.26 -0.71 -9.13
C PHE A 8 5.34 0.53 -9.19
N ARG A 9 5.05 0.99 -10.41
CA ARG A 9 4.12 2.10 -10.64
C ARG A 9 2.67 1.73 -10.30
N GLU A 10 2.23 0.52 -10.66
CA GLU A 10 0.90 0.02 -10.30
C GLU A 10 0.72 -0.05 -8.79
N SER A 11 1.68 -0.61 -8.05
CA SER A 11 1.60 -0.67 -6.58
C SER A 11 1.57 0.71 -5.91
N ILE A 12 2.30 1.69 -6.45
CA ILE A 12 2.20 3.09 -5.97
C ILE A 12 0.80 3.65 -6.24
N GLN A 13 0.21 3.33 -7.38
CA GLN A 13 -1.12 3.80 -7.77
C GLN A 13 -2.23 3.20 -6.89
N ASP A 14 -2.05 1.97 -6.43
CA ASP A 14 -2.96 1.31 -5.48
C ASP A 14 -2.88 1.93 -4.07
N LEU A 15 -1.68 2.36 -3.65
CA LEU A 15 -1.47 3.03 -2.35
C LEU A 15 -1.82 4.53 -2.38
N ALA A 16 -1.77 5.17 -3.55
CA ALA A 16 -2.07 6.58 -3.73
C ALA A 16 -3.42 7.02 -3.12
N PRO A 17 -4.56 6.35 -3.37
CA PRO A 17 -5.84 6.75 -2.77
C PRO A 17 -5.83 6.66 -1.24
N ILE A 18 -5.14 5.69 -0.65
CA ILE A 18 -5.02 5.54 0.81
C ILE A 18 -4.22 6.72 1.38
N ILE A 19 -3.05 7.02 0.79
CA ILE A 19 -2.22 8.16 1.20
C ILE A 19 -2.98 9.47 1.04
N LEU A 20 -3.74 9.62 -0.04
CA LEU A 20 -4.51 10.83 -0.35
C LEU A 20 -5.63 11.04 0.67
N VAL A 21 -6.40 9.99 1.00
CA VAL A 21 -7.45 10.07 2.03
C VAL A 21 -6.84 10.39 3.39
N ILE A 22 -5.78 9.69 3.80
CA ILE A 22 -5.13 9.94 5.09
C ILE A 22 -4.60 11.38 5.14
N GLY A 23 -3.86 11.82 4.12
CA GLY A 23 -3.32 13.18 4.04
C GLY A 23 -4.40 14.27 4.05
N PHE A 24 -5.50 14.06 3.35
CA PHE A 24 -6.64 14.98 3.34
C PHE A 24 -7.26 15.13 4.73
N PHE A 25 -7.57 14.02 5.40
CA PHE A 25 -8.14 14.07 6.74
C PHE A 25 -7.16 14.66 7.77
N GLN A 26 -5.90 14.27 7.72
CA GLN A 26 -4.85 14.74 8.64
C GLN A 26 -4.61 16.24 8.50
N LEU A 27 -4.39 16.73 7.28
CA LEU A 27 -3.93 18.10 7.03
C LEU A 27 -5.09 19.10 6.89
N ILE A 28 -6.17 18.73 6.20
CA ILE A 28 -7.26 19.66 5.88
C ILE A 28 -8.33 19.65 6.96
N ILE A 29 -8.76 18.47 7.40
CA ILE A 29 -9.87 18.33 8.35
C ILE A 29 -9.36 18.48 9.79
N LEU A 30 -8.37 17.67 10.16
CA LEU A 30 -7.86 17.60 11.54
C LEU A 30 -6.76 18.62 11.82
N ARG A 31 -6.14 19.20 10.77
CA ARG A 31 -5.05 20.18 10.85
C ARG A 31 -3.87 19.75 11.74
N GLN A 32 -3.56 18.47 11.73
CA GLN A 32 -2.46 17.88 12.49
C GLN A 32 -1.48 17.19 11.53
N PRO A 33 -0.17 17.23 11.82
CA PRO A 33 0.81 16.46 11.07
C PRO A 33 0.53 14.98 11.23
N ILE A 34 0.89 14.17 10.23
CA ILE A 34 0.70 12.72 10.27
C ILE A 34 1.42 12.15 11.50
N PRO A 35 0.69 11.66 12.53
CA PRO A 35 1.31 11.07 13.70
C PRO A 35 1.88 9.70 13.32
N ASP A 36 3.00 9.34 13.94
CA ASP A 36 3.59 8.02 13.82
C ASP A 36 3.82 7.54 12.36
N ILE A 37 4.42 8.40 11.52
CA ILE A 37 4.77 8.05 10.13
C ILE A 37 5.56 6.73 10.05
N GLU A 38 6.41 6.45 11.04
CA GLU A 38 7.13 5.17 11.14
C GLU A 38 6.18 3.98 11.26
N LYS A 39 5.15 4.05 12.10
CA LYS A 39 4.15 2.97 12.23
C LYS A 39 3.34 2.83 10.95
N LEU A 40 3.01 3.93 10.29
CA LEU A 40 2.31 3.92 9.01
C LEU A 40 3.16 3.26 7.92
N LEU A 41 4.45 3.55 7.86
CA LEU A 41 5.41 2.90 6.95
C LEU A 41 5.51 1.40 7.23
N VAL A 42 5.74 1.01 8.49
CA VAL A 42 5.82 -0.41 8.89
C VAL A 42 4.52 -1.14 8.57
N GLY A 43 3.37 -0.56 8.90
CA GLY A 43 2.06 -1.12 8.60
C GLY A 43 1.83 -1.30 7.10
N THR A 44 2.19 -0.29 6.30
CA THR A 44 2.08 -0.35 4.83
C THR A 44 2.97 -1.46 4.26
N LEU A 45 4.20 -1.60 4.76
CA LEU A 45 5.14 -2.64 4.34
C LEU A 45 4.62 -4.04 4.69
N LEU A 46 4.03 -4.20 5.88
CA LEU A 46 3.36 -5.45 6.28
C LEU A 46 2.15 -5.78 5.41
N VAL A 47 1.34 -4.79 5.02
CA VAL A 47 0.19 -4.98 4.11
C VAL A 47 0.66 -5.46 2.73
N VAL A 48 1.71 -4.87 2.17
CA VAL A 48 2.27 -5.29 0.87
C VAL A 48 2.76 -6.75 0.94
N ILE A 49 3.49 -7.11 1.99
CA ILE A 49 3.95 -8.49 2.19
C ILE A 49 2.76 -9.44 2.34
N GLY A 50 1.76 -9.07 3.15
CA GLY A 50 0.57 -9.87 3.39
C GLY A 50 -0.25 -10.11 2.12
N LEU A 51 -0.49 -9.08 1.32
CA LEU A 51 -1.19 -9.17 0.03
C LEU A 51 -0.43 -10.06 -0.96
N ASN A 52 0.90 -9.94 -1.03
CA ASN A 52 1.72 -10.79 -1.90
C ASN A 52 1.59 -12.28 -1.52
N PHE A 53 1.69 -12.60 -0.23
CA PHE A 53 1.50 -13.98 0.26
C PHE A 53 0.06 -14.47 0.08
N PHE A 54 -0.93 -13.60 0.29
CA PHE A 54 -2.32 -13.92 0.07
C PHE A 54 -2.61 -14.26 -1.39
N MET A 55 -2.13 -13.45 -2.33
CA MET A 55 -2.27 -13.69 -3.77
C MET A 55 -1.59 -15.00 -4.19
N ARG A 56 -0.38 -15.26 -3.69
CA ARG A 56 0.32 -16.53 -3.95
C ARG A 56 -0.43 -17.73 -3.38
N GLY A 57 -0.99 -17.59 -2.18
CA GLY A 57 -1.83 -18.61 -1.56
C GLY A 57 -3.10 -18.90 -2.36
N LEU A 58 -3.76 -17.85 -2.85
CA LEU A 58 -4.92 -17.97 -3.73
C LEU A 58 -4.58 -18.68 -5.05
N GLU A 59 -3.46 -18.33 -5.67
CA GLU A 59 -2.99 -18.97 -6.90
C GLU A 59 -2.81 -20.48 -6.69
N MET A 60 -2.13 -20.89 -5.62
CA MET A 60 -1.97 -22.31 -5.26
C MET A 60 -3.29 -23.02 -4.95
N ALA A 61 -4.27 -22.31 -4.39
CA ALA A 61 -5.57 -22.88 -4.02
C ALA A 61 -6.54 -23.00 -5.21
N LEU A 62 -6.44 -22.10 -6.21
CA LEU A 62 -7.38 -21.99 -7.33
C LEU A 62 -6.85 -22.55 -8.64
N PHE A 63 -5.53 -22.57 -8.85
CA PHE A 63 -4.88 -23.06 -10.05
C PHE A 63 -3.67 -23.93 -9.66
N PRO A 64 -3.84 -25.26 -9.51
CA PRO A 64 -2.72 -26.17 -9.31
C PRO A 64 -1.82 -26.26 -10.56
#